data_AF-A0AAU5GIF8-F1
#
_entry.id   AF-A0AAU5GIF8-F1
#
_cell.length_a   1.000
_cell.length_b   1.000
_cell.length_c   1.000
_cell.angle_alpha   90.00
_cell.angle_beta   90.00
_cell.angle_gamma   90.00
#
_symmetry.space_group_name_H-M   'P 1'
#
loop_
_entity.id
_entity.type
_entity.pdbx_description
1 polymer ?
#
loop_
_entity_poly.entity_id
_entity_poly.type
_entity_poly.pdbx_seq_one_letter_code
_entity_poly.pdbx_strand_id
1 'polypeptide(L)'
;MATQNTKSGGLRAAAAVGLGMAVGTLAAWAAQRPVVEALRARVERLEQRAQVQQQANLTSQQQLHWALLSKAMDDSDLAEVLDLYDASPKKRRQFLFANALYTNLLFYYRIGNMTKDEFFKRVRGMFQNPIVREYWYATQQNRASIADTEEAELGLLVDDLLRQLEEAETEEWWVVGEPPGED
;
A
#
# COMPACT_ATOMS: atom_id res chain seq x y z
N MET A 1 -90.91 0.42 -6.01
CA MET A 1 -89.95 0.62 -7.11
C MET A 1 -89.13 1.87 -6.79
N ALA A 2 -87.81 1.96 -6.84
CA ALA A 2 -86.72 1.01 -7.02
C ALA A 2 -85.49 1.68 -6.36
N THR A 3 -84.66 0.92 -5.66
CA THR A 3 -83.37 1.37 -5.10
C THR A 3 -82.25 0.56 -5.75
N GLN A 4 -81.35 1.21 -6.49
CA GLN A 4 -80.06 0.70 -6.98
C GLN A 4 -79.35 1.88 -7.71
N ASN A 5 -78.04 2.10 -7.72
CA ASN A 5 -76.89 1.53 -7.02
C ASN A 5 -75.70 2.46 -7.34
N THR A 6 -74.98 2.99 -6.35
CA THR A 6 -73.80 3.88 -6.55
C THR A 6 -72.60 3.39 -5.76
N LYS A 7 -71.96 2.28 -6.16
CA LYS A 7 -70.71 1.81 -5.50
C LYS A 7 -69.62 1.21 -6.39
N SER A 8 -69.69 1.29 -7.73
CA SER A 8 -68.70 0.66 -8.62
C SER A 8 -67.61 1.59 -9.19
N GLY A 9 -67.72 2.92 -9.02
CA GLY A 9 -66.80 3.89 -9.63
C GLY A 9 -65.47 4.11 -8.90
N GLY A 10 -65.43 4.00 -7.56
CA GLY A 10 -64.26 4.40 -6.75
C GLY A 10 -63.08 3.40 -6.78
N LEU A 11 -63.37 2.10 -6.88
CA LEU A 11 -62.34 1.04 -6.87
C LEU A 11 -61.51 0.98 -8.16
N ARG A 12 -62.11 1.34 -9.31
CA ARG A 12 -61.43 1.36 -10.61
C ARG A 12 -60.45 2.52 -10.74
N ALA A 13 -60.77 3.68 -10.16
CA ALA A 13 -59.89 4.85 -10.16
C ALA A 13 -58.67 4.63 -9.25
N ALA A 14 -58.86 4.06 -8.06
CA ALA A 14 -57.75 3.74 -7.14
C ALA A 14 -56.79 2.69 -7.70
N ALA A 15 -57.30 1.64 -8.37
CA ALA A 15 -56.47 0.64 -9.03
C ALA A 15 -55.66 1.21 -10.22
N ALA A 16 -56.25 2.13 -10.99
CA ALA A 16 -55.57 2.77 -12.12
C ALA A 16 -54.43 3.71 -11.69
N VAL A 17 -54.61 4.46 -10.59
CA VAL A 17 -53.56 5.32 -10.02
C VAL A 17 -52.41 4.48 -9.44
N GLY A 18 -52.71 3.39 -8.74
CA GLY A 18 -51.69 2.48 -8.19
C GLY A 18 -50.84 1.79 -9.28
N LEU A 19 -51.46 1.38 -10.39
CA LEU A 19 -50.72 0.81 -11.53
C LEU A 19 -49.84 1.86 -12.24
N GLY A 20 -50.35 3.08 -12.43
CA GLY A 20 -49.61 4.16 -13.10
C GLY A 20 -48.35 4.59 -12.32
N MET A 21 -48.45 4.66 -10.99
CA MET A 21 -47.27 4.93 -10.14
C MET A 21 -46.25 3.79 -10.19
N ALA A 22 -46.68 2.52 -10.15
CA ALA A 22 -45.78 1.37 -10.23
C ALA A 22 -45.07 1.26 -11.59
N VAL A 23 -45.77 1.56 -12.69
CA VAL A 23 -45.16 1.60 -14.03
C VAL A 23 -44.19 2.79 -14.16
N GLY A 24 -44.55 3.95 -13.60
CA GLY A 24 -43.68 5.13 -13.58
C GLY A 24 -42.38 4.91 -12.81
N THR A 25 -42.44 4.26 -11.64
CA THR A 25 -41.22 3.94 -10.86
C THR A 25 -40.36 2.88 -11.54
N LEU A 26 -40.96 1.84 -12.13
CA LEU A 26 -40.22 0.84 -12.91
C LEU A 26 -39.58 1.43 -14.16
N ALA A 27 -40.27 2.32 -14.88
CA ALA A 27 -39.73 3.00 -16.05
C ALA A 27 -38.60 3.97 -15.68
N ALA A 28 -38.76 4.75 -14.60
CA ALA A 28 -37.72 5.62 -14.08
C ALA A 28 -36.48 4.83 -13.64
N TRP A 29 -36.68 3.70 -12.94
CA TRP A 29 -35.59 2.83 -12.52
C TRP A 29 -34.89 2.15 -13.70
N ALA A 30 -35.65 1.66 -14.69
CA ALA A 30 -35.10 1.10 -15.92
C ALA A 30 -34.29 2.14 -16.71
N ALA A 31 -34.73 3.41 -16.73
CA ALA A 31 -33.99 4.51 -17.34
C ALA A 31 -32.73 4.91 -16.54
N GLN A 32 -32.70 4.70 -15.23
CA GLN A 32 -31.55 4.99 -14.37
C GLN A 32 -30.46 3.90 -14.40
N ARG A 33 -30.83 2.64 -14.62
CA ARG A 33 -29.87 1.51 -14.72
C ARG A 33 -28.67 1.77 -15.64
N PRO A 34 -28.84 2.16 -16.92
CA PRO A 34 -27.69 2.38 -17.81
C PRO A 34 -26.79 3.54 -17.35
N VAL A 35 -27.36 4.54 -16.67
CA VAL A 35 -26.58 5.66 -16.10
C VAL A 35 -25.73 5.18 -14.93
N VAL A 36 -26.31 4.39 -14.03
CA VAL A 36 -25.58 3.81 -12.89
C VAL A 36 -24.47 2.87 -13.37
N GLU A 37 -24.75 2.04 -14.37
CA GLU A 37 -23.75 1.14 -14.98
C GLU A 37 -22.63 1.92 -15.66
N ALA A 38 -22.95 2.97 -16.44
CA ALA A 38 -21.96 3.83 -17.08
C ALA A 38 -21.08 4.56 -16.06
N LEU A 39 -21.66 5.01 -14.94
CA LEU A 39 -20.93 5.62 -13.83
C LEU A 39 -20.00 4.61 -13.16
N ARG A 40 -20.49 3.41 -12.84
CA ARG A 40 -19.65 2.32 -12.27
C ARG A 40 -18.48 1.99 -13.19
N ALA A 41 -18.74 1.78 -14.48
CA ALA A 41 -17.68 1.51 -15.46
C ALA A 41 -16.71 2.70 -15.64
N ARG A 42 -17.14 3.94 -15.36
CA ARG A 42 -16.25 5.10 -15.37
C ARG A 42 -15.39 5.17 -14.11
N VAL A 43 -15.97 4.90 -12.94
CA VAL A 43 -15.24 4.82 -11.66
C VAL A 43 -14.19 3.73 -11.74
N GLU A 44 -14.56 2.52 -12.15
CA GLU A 44 -13.63 1.39 -12.30
C GLU A 44 -12.47 1.71 -13.26
N ARG A 45 -12.76 2.35 -14.41
CA ARG A 45 -11.71 2.79 -15.33
C ARG A 45 -10.80 3.87 -14.75
N LEU A 46 -11.32 4.76 -13.91
CA LEU A 46 -10.51 5.77 -13.23
C LEU A 46 -9.65 5.15 -12.14
N GLU A 47 -10.18 4.20 -11.37
CA GLU A 47 -9.45 3.42 -10.36
C GLU A 47 -8.31 2.64 -11.00
N GLN A 48 -8.59 1.89 -12.07
CA GLN A 48 -7.56 1.16 -12.83
C GLN A 48 -6.47 2.09 -13.37
N ARG A 49 -6.86 3.25 -13.93
CA ARG A 49 -5.88 4.24 -14.41
C ARG A 49 -5.05 4.84 -13.27
N ALA A 50 -5.67 5.13 -12.13
CA ALA A 50 -4.99 5.65 -10.96
C ALA A 50 -3.96 4.63 -10.44
N GLN A 51 -4.34 3.35 -10.35
CA GLN A 51 -3.43 2.26 -9.97
C GLN A 51 -2.25 2.11 -10.93
N VAL A 52 -2.52 2.08 -12.24
CA VAL A 52 -1.45 2.01 -13.26
C VAL A 52 -0.52 3.21 -13.18
N GLN A 53 -1.06 4.43 -12.99
CA GLN A 53 -0.25 5.64 -12.85
C GLN A 53 0.58 5.61 -11.56
N GLN A 54 0.01 5.18 -10.45
CA GLN A 54 0.72 5.03 -9.17
C GLN A 54 1.88 4.04 -9.32
N GLN A 55 1.63 2.89 -9.95
CA GLN A 55 2.64 1.87 -10.20
C GLN A 55 3.79 2.38 -11.10
N ALA A 56 3.44 3.13 -12.15
CA ALA A 56 4.43 3.75 -13.03
C ALA A 56 5.26 4.81 -12.29
N ASN A 57 4.63 5.62 -11.45
CA ASN A 57 5.31 6.62 -10.62
C ASN A 57 6.28 5.97 -9.63
N LEU A 58 5.86 4.90 -8.95
CA LEU A 58 6.73 4.14 -8.03
C LEU A 58 7.94 3.55 -8.76
N THR A 59 7.72 2.95 -9.93
CA THR A 59 8.80 2.39 -10.76
C THR A 59 9.79 3.46 -11.20
N SER A 60 9.29 4.62 -11.65
CA SER A 60 10.13 5.74 -12.07
C SER A 60 10.93 6.32 -10.90
N GLN A 61 10.31 6.45 -9.73
CA GLN A 61 10.99 6.92 -8.53
C GLN A 61 12.09 5.93 -8.10
N GLN A 62 11.81 4.62 -8.13
CA GLN A 62 12.80 3.58 -7.80
C GLN A 62 14.02 3.63 -8.73
N GLN A 63 13.80 3.81 -10.03
CA GLN A 63 14.89 3.96 -11.00
C GLN A 63 15.74 5.20 -10.73
N LEU A 64 15.11 6.33 -10.41
CA LEU A 64 15.82 7.56 -10.05
C LEU A 64 16.62 7.38 -8.75
N HIS A 65 16.01 6.77 -7.73
CA HIS A 65 16.66 6.47 -6.45
C HIS A 65 17.91 5.61 -6.65
N TRP A 66 17.78 4.52 -7.41
CA TRP A 66 18.92 3.66 -7.73
C TRP A 66 20.00 4.40 -8.51
N ALA A 67 19.64 5.23 -9.49
CA ALA A 67 20.61 6.02 -10.25
C ALA A 67 21.41 6.99 -9.37
N LEU A 68 20.74 7.66 -8.42
CA LEU A 68 21.38 8.56 -7.46
C LEU A 68 22.31 7.81 -6.52
N LEU A 69 21.87 6.67 -5.98
CA LEU A 69 22.70 5.83 -5.12
C LEU A 69 23.90 5.27 -5.87
N SER A 70 23.73 4.77 -7.10
CA SER A 70 24.82 4.29 -7.94
C SER A 70 25.86 5.37 -8.16
N LYS A 71 25.41 6.58 -8.50
CA LYS A 71 26.30 7.72 -8.71
C LYS A 71 27.07 8.09 -7.44
N ALA A 72 26.41 8.08 -6.28
CA ALA A 72 27.06 8.33 -4.99
C ALA A 72 27.99 7.18 -4.55
N MET A 73 27.75 5.95 -4.99
CA MET A 73 28.67 4.84 -4.74
C MET A 73 29.96 4.95 -5.57
N ASP A 74 29.88 5.50 -6.78
CA ASP A 74 31.02 5.67 -7.68
C ASP A 74 31.85 6.93 -7.38
N ASP A 75 31.23 7.97 -6.81
CA ASP A 75 31.85 9.25 -6.50
C ASP A 75 31.76 9.57 -4.99
N SER A 76 32.91 9.56 -4.31
CA SER A 76 32.99 9.79 -2.86
C SER A 76 32.53 11.18 -2.45
N ASP A 77 32.71 12.18 -3.31
CA ASP A 77 32.38 13.58 -3.00
C ASP A 77 30.86 13.77 -3.04
N LEU A 78 30.18 13.06 -3.94
CA LEU A 78 28.70 13.01 -3.95
C LEU A 78 28.14 12.22 -2.77
N ALA A 79 28.86 11.21 -2.30
CA ALA A 79 28.47 10.47 -1.11
C ALA A 79 28.48 11.34 0.15
N GLU A 80 29.31 12.38 0.23
CA GLU A 80 29.35 13.32 1.36
C GLU A 80 28.07 14.16 1.50
N VAL A 81 27.29 14.35 0.44
CA VAL A 81 25.97 14.98 0.57
C VAL A 81 25.01 14.10 1.37
N LEU A 82 25.26 12.79 1.38
CA LEU A 82 24.49 11.79 2.10
C LEU A 82 25.12 11.44 3.46
N ASP A 83 25.98 12.31 4.03
CA ASP A 83 26.77 12.08 5.25
C ASP A 83 25.92 12.06 6.54
N LEU A 84 24.98 11.13 6.57
CA LEU A 84 24.13 10.82 7.71
C LEU A 84 24.83 9.86 8.69
N TYR A 85 26.10 9.50 8.44
CA TYR A 85 26.68 8.26 8.96
C TYR A 85 28.03 8.39 9.68
N ASP A 86 28.69 9.57 9.68
CA ASP A 86 30.07 9.78 10.19
C ASP A 86 30.98 8.56 9.93
N ALA A 87 31.09 8.16 8.66
CA ALA A 87 31.62 6.87 8.26
C ALA A 87 32.76 7.00 7.25
N SER A 88 33.74 6.10 7.32
CA SER A 88 34.80 6.02 6.30
C SER A 88 34.20 5.85 4.89
N PRO A 89 34.88 6.28 3.81
CA PRO A 89 34.34 6.19 2.45
C PRO A 89 33.92 4.76 2.05
N LYS A 90 34.64 3.74 2.52
CA LYS A 90 34.26 2.33 2.31
C LYS A 90 32.94 2.00 3.01
N LYS A 91 32.81 2.37 4.28
CA LYS A 91 31.62 2.09 5.08
C LYS A 91 30.41 2.86 4.55
N ARG A 92 30.61 4.09 4.10
CA ARG A 92 29.59 4.90 3.43
C ARG A 92 29.02 4.19 2.20
N ARG A 93 29.86 3.65 1.31
CA ARG A 93 29.38 2.85 0.16
C ARG A 93 28.60 1.61 0.60
N GLN A 94 29.02 0.93 1.66
CA GLN A 94 28.29 -0.22 2.18
C GLN A 94 26.92 0.16 2.74
N PHE A 95 26.83 1.30 3.42
CA PHE A 95 25.57 1.85 3.94
C PHE A 95 24.63 2.30 2.82
N LEU A 96 25.15 2.94 1.77
CA LEU A 96 24.38 3.26 0.57
C LEU A 96 23.81 1.98 -0.08
N PHE A 97 24.61 0.93 -0.16
CA PHE A 97 24.14 -0.36 -0.67
C PHE A 97 23.10 -1.02 0.25
N ALA A 98 23.27 -0.95 1.57
CA ALA A 98 22.28 -1.44 2.53
C ALA A 98 20.94 -0.67 2.43
N ASN A 99 21.00 0.66 2.27
CA ASN A 99 19.83 1.49 1.97
C ASN A 99 19.14 1.02 0.67
N ALA A 100 19.92 0.76 -0.39
CA ALA A 100 19.39 0.28 -1.66
C ALA A 100 18.68 -1.07 -1.51
N LEU A 101 19.24 -2.01 -0.75
CA LEU A 101 18.63 -3.31 -0.50
C LEU A 101 17.30 -3.17 0.26
N TYR A 102 17.28 -2.37 1.33
CA TYR A 102 16.08 -2.13 2.12
C TYR A 102 14.98 -1.43 1.32
N THR A 103 15.31 -0.33 0.65
CA THR A 103 14.35 0.43 -0.16
C THR A 103 13.82 -0.41 -1.32
N ASN A 104 14.65 -1.26 -1.94
CA ASN A 104 14.18 -2.22 -2.94
C ASN A 104 13.15 -3.20 -2.39
N LEU A 105 13.33 -3.75 -1.17
CA LEU A 105 12.32 -4.59 -0.52
C LEU A 105 11.03 -3.82 -0.24
N LEU A 106 11.14 -2.58 0.25
CA LEU A 106 9.99 -1.71 0.51
C LEU A 106 9.20 -1.43 -0.78
N PHE A 107 9.88 -1.17 -1.90
CA PHE A 107 9.20 -1.00 -3.19
C PHE A 107 8.54 -2.29 -3.65
N TYR A 108 9.19 -3.45 -3.49
CA TYR A 108 8.63 -4.73 -3.88
C TYR A 108 7.35 -5.08 -3.10
N TYR A 109 7.28 -4.68 -1.83
CA TYR A 109 6.07 -4.72 -1.02
C TYR A 109 5.00 -3.72 -1.51
N ARG A 110 5.36 -2.44 -1.69
CA ARG A 110 4.42 -1.36 -2.10
C ARG A 110 3.73 -1.61 -3.43
N ILE A 111 4.39 -2.31 -4.35
CA ILE A 111 3.82 -2.65 -5.66
C ILE A 111 2.98 -3.94 -5.65
N GLY A 112 2.80 -4.56 -4.48
CA GLY A 112 1.99 -5.76 -4.29
C GLY A 112 2.64 -7.06 -4.77
N ASN A 113 3.94 -7.06 -5.07
CA ASN A 113 4.65 -8.27 -5.49
C ASN A 113 5.14 -9.12 -4.32
N MET A 114 4.95 -8.64 -3.09
CA MET A 114 5.40 -9.29 -1.87
C MET A 114 4.44 -8.98 -0.73
N THR A 115 4.09 -9.99 0.06
CA THR A 115 3.27 -9.80 1.26
C THR A 115 4.08 -9.18 2.40
N LYS A 116 3.40 -8.69 3.45
CA LYS A 116 4.07 -8.16 4.65
C LYS A 116 4.88 -9.24 5.39
N ASP A 117 4.38 -10.48 5.42
CA ASP A 117 5.09 -11.65 5.96
C ASP A 117 6.35 -11.99 5.14
N GLU A 118 6.26 -11.97 3.80
CA GLU A 118 7.43 -12.19 2.94
C GLU A 118 8.47 -11.07 3.09
N PHE A 119 8.03 -9.81 3.22
CA PHE A 119 8.91 -8.68 3.54
C PHE A 119 9.67 -8.95 4.83
N PHE A 120 8.96 -9.33 5.90
CA PHE A 120 9.54 -9.62 7.21
C PHE A 120 10.60 -10.73 7.14
N LYS A 121 10.28 -11.84 6.47
CA LYS A 121 11.20 -12.97 6.27
C LYS A 121 12.47 -12.58 5.50
N ARG A 122 12.35 -11.71 4.49
CA ARG A 122 13.51 -11.23 3.72
C ARG A 122 14.40 -10.30 4.53
N VAL A 123 13.81 -9.38 5.30
CA VAL A 123 14.55 -8.47 6.16
C VAL A 123 15.29 -9.25 7.27
N ARG A 124 14.66 -10.27 7.85
CA ARG A 124 15.29 -11.20 8.79
C ARG A 124 16.60 -11.79 8.24
N GLY A 125 16.57 -12.23 6.98
CA GLY A 125 17.75 -12.72 6.27
C GLY A 125 18.80 -11.63 6.02
N MET A 126 18.39 -10.40 5.71
CA MET A 126 19.33 -9.28 5.54
C MET A 126 20.13 -8.98 6.82
N PHE A 127 19.49 -9.10 7.99
CA PHE A 127 20.16 -8.89 9.27
C PHE A 127 21.18 -9.96 9.65
N GLN A 128 21.35 -11.03 8.86
CA GLN A 128 22.53 -11.90 9.02
C GLN A 128 23.83 -11.16 8.67
N ASN A 129 23.76 -10.08 7.91
CA ASN A 129 24.91 -9.26 7.59
C ASN A 129 25.12 -8.16 8.66
N PRO A 130 26.27 -8.13 9.36
CA PRO A 130 26.53 -7.13 10.41
C PRO A 130 26.53 -5.70 9.88
N ILE A 131 26.93 -5.49 8.62
CA ILE A 131 26.95 -4.16 8.01
C ILE A 131 25.51 -3.61 7.84
N VAL A 132 24.54 -4.49 7.59
CA VAL A 132 23.13 -4.10 7.50
C VAL A 132 22.60 -3.71 8.88
N ARG A 133 22.98 -4.43 9.95
CA ARG A 133 22.63 -4.06 11.33
C ARG A 133 23.21 -2.69 11.70
N GLU A 134 24.50 -2.48 11.44
CA GLU A 134 25.15 -1.20 11.71
C GLU A 134 24.50 -0.05 10.94
N TYR A 135 24.18 -0.25 9.66
CA TYR A 135 23.42 0.72 8.87
C TYR A 135 22.06 1.02 9.49
N TRP A 136 21.36 -0.02 9.95
CA TRP A 136 20.03 0.10 10.54
C TRP A 136 20.06 0.94 11.81
N TYR A 137 21.07 0.75 12.67
CA TYR A 137 21.28 1.60 13.85
C TYR A 137 21.69 3.03 13.48
N ALA A 138 22.62 3.20 12.54
CA ALA A 138 23.09 4.51 12.12
C ALA A 138 21.96 5.40 11.56
N THR A 139 20.92 4.80 10.99
CA THR A 139 19.77 5.52 10.41
C THR A 139 18.55 5.61 11.32
N GLN A 140 18.64 5.16 12.57
CA GLN A 140 17.48 5.11 13.48
C GLN A 140 16.82 6.48 13.67
N GLN A 141 17.62 7.54 13.86
CA GLN A 141 17.09 8.90 14.04
C GLN A 141 16.36 9.42 12.79
N ASN A 142 16.85 9.08 11.60
CA ASN A 142 16.20 9.47 10.36
C ASN A 142 14.83 8.79 10.24
N ARG A 143 14.73 7.50 10.59
CA ARG A 143 13.44 6.78 10.60
C ARG A 143 12.50 7.31 11.68
N ALA A 144 13.01 7.60 12.87
CA ALA A 144 12.21 8.12 13.98
C ALA A 144 11.61 9.51 13.71
N SER A 145 12.16 10.27 12.76
CA SER A 145 11.63 11.58 12.36
C SER A 145 10.42 11.50 11.42
N ILE A 146 10.09 10.30 10.93
CA ILE A 146 8.95 10.03 10.04
C ILE A 146 7.87 9.33 10.86
N ALA A 147 6.66 9.89 10.86
CA ALA A 147 5.48 9.31 11.52
C ALA A 147 4.32 9.20 10.55
N ASP A 148 3.32 8.36 10.89
CA ASP A 148 2.05 8.22 10.17
C ASP A 148 2.20 7.83 8.69
N THR A 149 3.21 7.02 8.37
CA THR A 149 3.40 6.43 7.04
C THR A 149 3.59 4.92 7.11
N GLU A 150 3.24 4.23 6.04
CA GLU A 150 3.48 2.78 5.89
C GLU A 150 4.97 2.41 6.09
N GLU A 151 5.89 3.29 5.70
CA GLU A 151 7.32 3.07 5.93
C GLU A 151 7.73 3.18 7.40
N ALA A 152 7.09 4.08 8.15
CA ALA A 152 7.29 4.17 9.59
C ALA A 152 6.77 2.91 10.29
N GLU A 153 5.60 2.40 9.89
CA GLU A 153 5.04 1.15 10.43
C GLU A 153 5.94 -0.05 10.14
N LEU A 154 6.40 -0.20 8.89
CA LEU A 154 7.36 -1.25 8.53
C LEU A 154 8.71 -1.05 9.21
N GLY A 155 9.16 0.18 9.39
CA GLY A 155 10.38 0.51 10.12
C GLY A 155 10.32 0.01 11.56
N LEU A 156 9.22 0.26 12.26
CA LEU A 156 9.00 -0.24 13.63
C LEU A 156 8.95 -1.77 13.70
N LEU A 157 8.28 -2.40 12.74
CA LEU A 157 8.27 -3.86 12.63
C LEU A 157 9.69 -4.44 12.47
N VAL A 158 10.53 -3.77 11.68
CA VAL A 158 11.91 -4.18 11.44
C VAL A 158 12.80 -3.88 12.64
N ASP A 159 12.60 -2.76 13.33
CA ASP A 159 13.30 -2.44 14.59
C ASP A 159 13.02 -3.53 15.65
N ASP A 160 11.76 -3.95 15.78
CA ASP A 160 11.38 -5.01 16.71
C ASP A 160 11.97 -6.38 16.32
N LEU A 161 11.97 -6.71 15.04
CA LEU A 161 12.62 -7.92 14.53
C LEU A 161 14.12 -7.95 14.84
N LEU A 162 14.83 -6.84 14.64
CA LEU A 162 16.26 -6.77 14.93
C LEU A 162 16.51 -7.01 16.43
N ARG A 163 15.72 -6.37 17.29
CA ARG A 163 15.79 -6.58 18.74
C ARG A 163 15.57 -8.05 19.11
N GLN A 164 14.55 -8.70 18.55
CA GLN A 164 14.30 -10.13 18.78
C GLN A 164 15.44 -11.02 18.29
N LEU A 165 16.05 -10.70 17.14
CA LEU A 165 17.23 -11.41 16.61
C LEU A 165 18.46 -11.29 17.51
N GLU A 166 18.61 -10.18 18.23
CA GLU A 166 19.73 -9.97 19.16
C GLU A 166 19.50 -10.61 20.53
N GLU A 167 18.25 -10.65 20.99
CA GLU A 167 17.85 -11.29 22.25
C GLU A 167 17.77 -12.82 22.14
N ALA A 168 17.64 -13.36 20.93
CA ALA A 168 17.48 -14.79 20.72
C ALA A 168 18.79 -15.56 20.96
N GLU A 169 18.77 -16.47 21.93
CA GLU A 169 19.87 -17.40 22.23
C GLU A 169 19.85 -18.63 21.29
N THR A 170 19.70 -18.42 19.97
CA THR A 170 19.67 -19.49 18.99
C THR A 170 20.42 -19.13 17.71
N GLU A 171 21.09 -20.12 17.13
CA GLU A 171 21.70 -20.03 15.80
C GLU A 171 20.63 -20.13 14.69
N GLU A 172 19.42 -20.62 15.02
CA GLU A 172 18.31 -20.77 14.09
C GLU A 172 17.59 -19.44 13.86
N TRP A 173 18.31 -18.45 13.33
CA TRP A 173 17.79 -17.11 13.12
C TRP A 173 16.50 -17.07 12.27
N TRP A 174 16.26 -18.05 11.39
CA TRP A 174 15.10 -18.10 10.51
C TRP A 174 13.77 -18.33 11.24
N VAL A 175 13.78 -18.83 12.49
CA VAL A 175 12.57 -18.99 13.32
C VAL A 175 12.31 -17.81 14.25
N VAL A 176 13.25 -16.87 14.35
CA VAL A 176 13.14 -15.73 15.28
C VAL A 176 12.21 -14.65 14.73
N GLY A 177 11.34 -14.11 15.59
CA GLY A 177 10.35 -13.11 15.20
C GLY A 177 9.05 -13.73 14.72
N GLU A 178 7.94 -13.41 15.38
CA GLU A 178 6.60 -13.72 14.85
C GLU A 178 6.30 -12.77 13.68
N PRO A 179 5.99 -13.29 12.47
CA PRO A 179 5.57 -12.44 11.37
C PRO A 179 4.23 -11.78 11.73
N PRO A 180 3.99 -10.54 11.25
CA PRO A 180 2.69 -9.92 11.42
C PRO A 180 1.64 -10.81 10.75
N GLY A 181 0.55 -11.12 11.46
CA GLY A 181 -0.55 -11.92 10.93
C GLY A 181 -1.11 -11.33 9.64
N GLU A 182 -1.71 -12.19 8.81
CA GLU A 182 -2.43 -11.75 7.62
C GLU A 182 -3.72 -11.05 8.07
N ASP A 183 -3.74 -9.71 8.02
CA ASP A 183 -4.97 -8.91 8.06
C ASP A 183 -5.57 -8.75 6.64
#